data_AF-A0A2Y8ZZ04-F1
#
_entry.id   AF-A0A2Y8ZZ04-F1
#
_cell.length_a   1.000
_cell.length_b   1.000
_cell.length_c   1.000
_cell.angle_alpha   90.00
_cell.angle_beta   90.00
_cell.angle_gamma   90.00
#
_symmetry.space_group_name_H-M   'P 1'
#
loop_
_entity.id
_entity.type
_entity.pdbx_description
1 polymer ?
#
loop_
_entity_poly.entity_id
_entity_poly.type
_entity_poly.pdbx_seq_one_letter_code
_entity_poly.pdbx_strand_id
1 'polypeptide(L)' 'MNTEPDRRKVYRSPNIVAFLVTGAVVGIILGAIIGASGDSGNYTDWSAIGYLAVVFGSIGALLGGLAAVAADWWAHR' A
#
# COMPACT_ATOMS: atom_id res chain seq x y z
N MET A 1 -38.13 -31.28 -10.94
CA MET A 1 -36.72 -31.01 -10.64
C MET A 1 -36.57 -29.48 -10.63
N ASN A 2 -36.84 -28.83 -9.50
CA ASN A 2 -36.79 -27.37 -9.43
C ASN A 2 -35.32 -26.96 -9.25
N THR A 3 -34.72 -26.38 -10.27
CA THR A 3 -33.38 -25.78 -10.19
C THR A 3 -33.51 -24.41 -9.55
N GLU A 4 -33.61 -24.38 -8.23
CA GLU A 4 -33.44 -23.15 -7.46
C GLU A 4 -32.04 -22.60 -7.80
N PRO A 5 -31.90 -21.37 -8.32
CA PRO A 5 -30.58 -20.82 -8.60
C PRO A 5 -29.84 -20.69 -7.27
N ASP A 6 -28.77 -21.48 -7.13
CA ASP A 6 -27.81 -21.43 -6.03
C ASP A 6 -27.28 -19.99 -5.93
N ARG A 7 -27.92 -19.17 -5.08
CA ARG A 7 -27.48 -17.82 -4.73
C ARG A 7 -26.23 -17.94 -3.87
N ARG A 8 -25.12 -18.33 -4.48
CA ARG A 8 -23.81 -18.25 -3.83
C ARG A 8 -23.54 -16.79 -3.51
N LYS A 9 -23.51 -16.48 -2.21
CA LYS A 9 -23.07 -15.20 -1.69
C LYS A 9 -21.61 -15.05 -2.11
N VAL A 10 -21.36 -14.27 -3.15
CA VAL A 10 -20.00 -13.95 -3.60
C VAL A 10 -19.39 -13.07 -2.52
N TYR A 11 -18.59 -13.66 -1.63
CA TYR A 11 -17.74 -12.87 -0.74
C TYR A 11 -16.71 -12.19 -1.63
N ARG A 12 -16.80 -10.86 -1.77
CA ARG A 12 -15.74 -10.08 -2.41
C ARG A 12 -14.50 -10.23 -1.54
N SER A 13 -13.51 -10.97 -2.03
CA SER A 13 -12.18 -11.00 -1.41
C SER A 13 -11.65 -9.56 -1.34
N PRO A 14 -11.11 -9.12 -0.19
CA PRO A 14 -10.46 -7.83 -0.07
C PRO A 14 -9.33 -7.72 -1.09
N ASN A 15 -9.30 -6.61 -1.84
CA ASN A 15 -8.25 -6.40 -2.85
C ASN A 15 -6.95 -5.98 -2.16
N ILE A 16 -6.11 -6.97 -1.84
CA ILE A 16 -4.79 -6.78 -1.22
C ILE A 16 -3.89 -5.89 -2.09
N VAL A 17 -3.97 -6.04 -3.42
CA VAL A 17 -3.16 -5.24 -4.36
C VAL A 17 -3.53 -3.76 -4.25
N ALA A 18 -4.81 -3.42 -4.12
CA ALA A 18 -5.23 -2.04 -3.95
C ALA A 18 -4.64 -1.40 -2.69
N PHE A 19 -4.58 -2.14 -1.57
CA PHE A 19 -3.98 -1.68 -0.32
C PHE A 19 -2.45 -1.54 -0.40
N LEU A 20 -1.78 -2.47 -1.07
CA LEU A 20 -0.34 -2.38 -1.34
C LEU A 20 -0.01 -1.13 -2.16
N VAL A 21 -0.78 -0.88 -3.23
CA VAL A 21 -0.55 0.27 -4.12
C VAL A 21 -0.82 1.58 -3.39
N THR A 22 -1.91 1.71 -2.64
CA THR A 22 -2.18 2.93 -1.88
C THR A 22 -1.10 3.21 -0.84
N GLY A 23 -0.68 2.18 -0.09
CA GLY A 23 0.43 2.29 0.86
C GLY A 23 1.73 2.72 0.19
N ALA A 24 2.08 2.10 -0.95
CA ALA A 24 3.27 2.45 -1.72
C ALA A 24 3.24 3.89 -2.22
N VAL A 25 2.12 4.33 -2.79
CA VAL A 25 1.95 5.69 -3.32
C VAL A 25 2.08 6.72 -2.20
N VAL A 26 1.41 6.51 -1.06
CA VAL A 26 1.51 7.41 0.10
C VAL A 26 2.96 7.46 0.62
N GLY A 27 3.63 6.31 0.72
CA GLY A 27 5.03 6.24 1.12
C GLY A 27 5.96 7.01 0.17
N ILE A 28 5.80 6.84 -1.14
CA ILE A 28 6.59 7.55 -2.16
C ILE A 28 6.38 9.06 -2.04
N ILE A 29 5.14 9.52 -1.89
CA ILE A 29 4.82 10.94 -1.75
C ILE A 29 5.49 11.52 -0.50
N LEU A 30 5.38 10.84 0.65
CA LEU A 30 6.03 11.28 1.89
C LEU A 30 7.55 11.30 1.76
N GLY A 31 8.16 10.26 1.18
CA GLY A 31 9.60 10.20 0.96
C GLY A 31 10.10 11.31 0.04
N ALA A 32 9.33 11.65 -1.01
CA ALA A 32 9.66 12.74 -1.92
C ALA A 32 9.58 14.11 -1.22
N ILE A 33 8.54 14.35 -0.41
CA ILE A 33 8.39 15.60 0.36
C ILE A 33 9.53 15.77 1.36
N ILE A 34 9.86 14.70 2.10
CA ILE A 34 10.94 14.71 3.09
C ILE A 34 12.28 14.94 2.38
N GLY A 35 12.54 14.23 1.28
CA GLY A 35 13.78 14.38 0.52
C GLY A 35 13.95 15.75 -0.13
N ALA A 36 12.85 16.40 -0.52
CA ALA A 36 12.89 17.76 -1.07
C ALA A 36 13.04 18.84 0.02
N SER A 37 12.70 18.53 1.28
CA SER A 37 12.75 19.48 2.41
C SER A 37 13.99 19.32 3.29
N GLY A 38 14.72 18.20 3.14
CA GLY A 38 15.89 17.86 3.94
C GLY A 38 17.19 18.39 3.34
N ASP A 39 18.23 18.48 4.17
CA ASP A 39 19.60 18.69 3.69
C ASP A 39 20.08 17.43 2.97
N SER A 40 20.49 17.59 1.71
CA SER A 40 20.97 16.50 0.86
C SER A 40 22.38 16.03 1.25
N GLY A 41 23.10 16.80 2.07
CA GLY A 41 24.40 16.44 2.61
C GLY A 41 25.43 16.21 1.49
N ASN A 42 25.92 14.96 1.37
CA ASN A 42 26.86 14.57 0.30
C ASN A 42 26.16 14.01 -0.97
N TYR A 43 24.83 13.86 -0.96
CA TYR A 43 24.08 13.40 -2.11
C TYR A 43 23.63 14.56 -2.99
N THR A 44 23.42 14.30 -4.28
CA THR A 44 22.65 15.23 -5.11
C THR A 44 21.19 15.23 -4.65
N ASP A 45 20.52 16.39 -4.71
CA ASP A 45 19.11 16.53 -4.29
C ASP A 45 18.22 15.45 -4.93
N TRP A 46 18.45 15.18 -6.22
CA TRP A 46 17.68 14.18 -6.95
C TRP A 46 17.90 12.75 -6.44
N SER A 47 19.15 12.41 -6.10
CA SER A 47 19.48 11.11 -5.52
C SER A 47 18.87 10.94 -4.13
N ALA A 48 18.92 11.98 -3.29
CA ALA A 48 18.35 11.95 -1.94
C ALA A 48 16.82 11.76 -1.98
N ILE A 49 16.14 12.52 -2.85
CA ILE A 49 14.70 12.39 -3.09
C ILE A 49 14.35 10.98 -3.56
N GLY A 50 15.05 10.46 -4.56
CA GLY A 50 14.80 9.13 -5.11
C GLY A 50 14.99 8.02 -4.08
N TYR A 51 16.08 8.07 -3.30
CA TYR A 51 16.35 7.11 -2.24
C TYR A 51 15.24 7.11 -1.18
N LEU A 52 14.89 8.30 -0.66
CA LEU A 52 13.86 8.42 0.37
C LEU A 52 12.49 8.02 -0.17
N ALA A 53 12.14 8.38 -1.39
CA ALA A 53 10.90 7.94 -2.05
C ALA A 53 10.80 6.42 -2.13
N VAL A 54 11.88 5.72 -2.51
CA VAL A 54 11.89 4.24 -2.57
C VAL A 54 11.80 3.62 -1.18
N VAL A 55 12.56 4.13 -0.20
CA VAL A 55 12.54 3.61 1.17
C VAL A 55 11.16 3.78 1.80
N PHE A 56 10.62 5.00 1.80
CA PHE A 56 9.30 5.26 2.35
C PHE A 56 8.20 4.58 1.54
N GLY A 57 8.33 4.50 0.22
CA GLY A 57 7.42 3.73 -0.65
C GLY A 57 7.37 2.25 -0.29
N SER A 58 8.52 1.63 -0.05
CA SER A 58 8.62 0.23 0.35
C SER A 58 7.98 0.00 1.72
N ILE A 59 8.27 0.87 2.69
CA ILE A 59 7.65 0.81 4.03
C ILE A 59 6.13 1.01 3.94
N GLY A 60 5.70 1.99 3.14
CA GLY A 60 4.27 2.26 2.91
C GLY A 60 3.57 1.07 2.28
N ALA A 61 4.20 0.40 1.31
CA ALA A 61 3.66 -0.82 0.71
C ALA A 61 3.51 -1.93 1.75
N LEU A 62 4.52 -2.16 2.59
CA LEU A 62 4.44 -3.16 3.67
C LEU A 62 3.31 -2.86 4.65
N LEU A 63 3.16 -1.61 5.08
CA LEU A 63 2.07 -1.18 5.97
C LEU A 63 0.70 -1.33 5.29
N GLY A 64 0.59 -0.99 4.00
CA GLY A 64 -0.61 -1.19 3.20
C GLY A 64 -1.00 -2.66 3.12
N GLY A 65 -0.04 -3.55 2.85
CA GLY A 65 -0.25 -5.00 2.86
C GLY A 65 -0.68 -5.52 4.22
N LEU A 66 -0.06 -5.04 5.30
CA LEU A 66 -0.43 -5.41 6.67
C LEU A 66 -1.87 -4.98 7.00
N ALA A 67 -2.27 -3.78 6.57
CA ALA A 67 -3.64 -3.29 6.71
C ALA A 67 -4.64 -4.14 5.90
N ALA A 68 -4.25 -4.61 4.71
CA ALA A 68 -5.08 -5.52 3.92
C ALA A 68 -5.32 -6.85 4.63
N VAL A 69 -4.27 -7.44 5.19
CA VAL A 69 -4.35 -8.69 5.97
C VAL A 69 -5.19 -8.49 7.22
N ALA A 70 -5.02 -7.36 7.92
CA ALA A 70 -5.84 -7.04 9.09
C ALA A 70 -7.33 -6.87 8.72
N ALA A 71 -7.63 -6.20 7.61
CA ALA A 71 -9.00 -6.03 7.11
C ALA A 71 -9.63 -7.38 6.72
N ASP A 72 -8.87 -8.26 6.08
CA ASP A 72 -9.29 -9.63 5.76
C ASP A 72 -9.58 -10.42 7.06
N TRP A 73 -8.71 -10.32 8.06
CA TRP A 73 -8.89 -10.97 9.35
C TRP A 73 -10.15 -10.49 10.10
N TRP A 74 -10.49 -9.20 10.01
CA TRP A 74 -11.72 -8.65 10.58
C TRP A 74 -12.98 -9.08 9.83
N ALA A 75 -12.89 -9.28 8.51
CA ALA A 75 -14.03 -9.71 7.70
C ALA A 75 -14.42 -11.18 7.93
N HIS A 76 -13.50 -11.98 8.47
CA HIS A 76 -13.69 -13.40 8.79
C HIS A 76 -14.11 -13.67 10.24
N ARG A 77 -14.22 -12.65 11.10
CA ARG A 77 -14.65 -12.76 12.49
C ARG A 77 -16.15 -12.48 12.64
#